data_AF-A0A1V4UJC0-F1
#
_entry.id   AF-A0A1V4UJC0-F1
#
_cell.length_a   1.000
_cell.length_b   1.000
_cell.length_c   1.000
_cell.angle_alpha   90.00
_cell.angle_beta   90.00
_cell.angle_gamma   90.00
#
_symmetry.space_group_name_H-M   'P 1'
#
loop_
_entity.id
_entity.type
_entity.pdbx_description
1 polymer ?
#
loop_
_entity_poly.entity_id
_entity_poly.type
_entity_poly.pdbx_seq_one_letter_code
_entity_poly.pdbx_strand_id
1 'polypeptide(L)'
;MNREISLHSSVHEVEFWKRYRALLRMMAHLESREQMIRALQEETAIPEKTRDDAIGHLKAEHAQNIGAFHDFLVNFSSLALQGLHRVDISIEFSFWEDGILRCHRCVIHVDGRSRDLLVEEGQRLLSLLPRTIEGLHPEQSLIRFYEGLEQNFDRNSRGELDRCSLEIRKEIYPGSGFSSKIRLPAQVFLEHSG
;
A
#
# COMPACT_ATOMS: atom_id res chain seq x y z
N MET A 1 20.43 26.16 7.82
CA MET A 1 19.14 26.86 7.70
C MET A 1 18.62 26.69 6.28
N ASN A 2 17.89 25.61 6.00
CA ASN A 2 17.16 25.48 4.74
C ASN A 2 15.84 26.23 4.90
N ARG A 3 15.59 27.23 4.05
CA ARG A 3 14.28 27.85 3.92
C ARG A 3 13.35 26.78 3.34
N GLU A 4 12.54 26.17 4.19
CA GLU A 4 11.35 25.45 3.74
C GLU A 4 10.52 26.44 2.93
N ILE A 5 10.48 26.25 1.62
CA ILE A 5 9.54 26.93 0.75
C ILE A 5 8.18 26.31 1.09
N SER A 6 7.52 26.85 2.11
CA SER A 6 6.13 26.51 2.40
C SER A 6 5.29 27.08 1.26
N LEU A 7 4.75 26.18 0.44
CA LEU A 7 3.78 26.55 -0.58
C LEU A 7 2.59 27.23 0.11
N HIS A 8 2.11 28.33 -0.45
CA HIS A 8 0.88 28.96 0.02
C HIS A 8 -0.26 27.91 0.03
N SER A 9 -1.07 27.88 1.08
CA SER A 9 -2.06 26.81 1.32
C SER A 9 -2.96 26.51 0.12
N SER A 10 -3.41 27.55 -0.58
CA SER A 10 -4.21 27.42 -1.81
C SER A 10 -3.48 26.75 -2.98
N VAL A 11 -2.16 26.92 -3.09
CA VAL A 11 -1.33 26.26 -4.12
C VAL A 11 -1.09 24.80 -3.74
N HIS A 12 -0.89 24.54 -2.44
CA HIS A 12 -0.76 23.18 -1.91
C HIS A 12 -2.03 22.35 -2.17
N GLU A 13 -3.22 22.88 -1.87
CA GLU A 13 -4.48 22.17 -2.12
C GLU A 13 -4.69 21.81 -3.61
N VAL A 14 -4.43 22.76 -4.51
CA VAL A 14 -4.59 22.54 -5.95
C VAL A 14 -3.62 21.44 -6.43
N GLU A 15 -2.36 21.50 -6.01
CA GLU A 15 -1.36 20.50 -6.39
C GLU A 15 -1.66 19.15 -5.76
N PHE A 16 -2.13 19.10 -4.51
CA PHE A 16 -2.54 17.86 -3.84
C PHE A 16 -3.65 17.15 -4.61
N TRP A 17 -4.76 17.84 -4.91
CA TRP A 17 -5.86 17.24 -5.64
C TRP A 17 -5.49 16.85 -7.08
N LYS A 18 -4.59 17.62 -7.70
CA LYS A 18 -4.03 17.27 -9.02
C LYS A 18 -3.23 15.97 -8.95
N ARG A 19 -2.36 15.81 -7.95
CA ARG A 19 -1.59 14.56 -7.76
C ARG A 19 -2.49 13.39 -7.36
N TYR A 20 -3.50 13.61 -6.53
CA TYR A 20 -4.48 12.56 -6.21
C TYR A 20 -5.22 12.08 -7.46
N ARG A 21 -5.67 12.99 -8.33
CA ARG A 21 -6.30 12.61 -9.61
C ARG A 21 -5.33 11.85 -10.53
N ALA A 22 -4.05 12.21 -10.52
CA ALA A 22 -3.04 11.48 -11.27
C ALA A 22 -2.85 10.06 -10.71
N LEU A 23 -2.78 9.90 -9.38
CA LEU A 23 -2.74 8.60 -8.71
C LEU A 23 -3.90 7.70 -9.17
N LEU A 24 -5.13 8.23 -9.13
CA LEU A 24 -6.32 7.47 -9.56
C LEU A 24 -6.26 7.05 -11.03
N ARG A 25 -5.70 7.89 -11.91
CA ARG A 25 -5.52 7.55 -13.33
C ARG A 25 -4.46 6.46 -13.52
N MET A 26 -3.37 6.52 -12.77
CA MET A 26 -2.34 5.48 -12.80
C MET A 26 -2.91 4.14 -12.35
N MET A 27 -3.70 4.12 -11.27
CA MET A 27 -4.39 2.91 -10.80
C MET A 27 -5.30 2.32 -11.88
N ALA A 28 -6.17 3.13 -12.47
CA ALA A 28 -7.06 2.69 -13.55
C ALA A 28 -6.28 2.16 -14.78
N HIS A 29 -5.14 2.76 -15.09
CA HIS A 29 -4.28 2.29 -16.19
C HIS A 29 -3.65 0.92 -15.90
N LEU A 30 -3.19 0.71 -14.66
CA LEU A 30 -2.63 -0.57 -14.23
C LEU A 30 -3.70 -1.67 -14.25
N GLU A 31 -4.89 -1.40 -13.71
CA GLU A 31 -6.03 -2.34 -13.74
C GLU A 31 -6.42 -2.70 -15.18
N SER A 32 -6.52 -1.71 -16.07
CA SER A 32 -6.85 -1.93 -17.48
C SER A 32 -5.80 -2.81 -18.18
N ARG A 33 -4.52 -2.64 -17.84
CA ARG A 33 -3.43 -3.44 -18.42
C ARG A 33 -3.49 -4.89 -17.93
N GLU A 34 -3.73 -5.10 -16.65
CA GLU A 34 -3.90 -6.44 -16.06
C GLU A 34 -5.09 -7.17 -16.70
N GLN A 35 -6.23 -6.48 -16.90
CA GLN A 35 -7.38 -7.03 -17.63
C GLN A 35 -7.03 -7.42 -19.07
N MET A 36 -6.25 -6.61 -19.77
CA MET A 36 -5.78 -6.91 -21.13
C MET A 36 -4.88 -8.15 -21.16
N ILE A 37 -3.97 -8.29 -20.19
CA ILE A 37 -3.10 -9.48 -20.08
C ILE A 37 -3.95 -10.74 -19.90
N ARG A 38 -4.97 -10.70 -19.02
CA ARG A 38 -5.89 -11.83 -18.80
C ARG A 38 -6.71 -12.16 -20.04
N ALA A 39 -7.25 -11.15 -20.72
CA ALA A 39 -7.98 -11.36 -21.97
C ALA A 39 -7.10 -12.01 -23.05
N LEU A 40 -5.83 -11.59 -23.16
CA LEU A 40 -4.88 -12.21 -24.09
C LEU A 40 -4.51 -13.64 -23.70
N GLN A 41 -4.48 -13.98 -22.41
CA GLN A 41 -4.23 -15.35 -21.96
C GLN A 41 -5.37 -16.31 -22.33
N GLU A 42 -6.61 -15.82 -22.31
CA GLU A 42 -7.81 -16.59 -22.66
C GLU A 42 -8.04 -16.68 -24.18
N GLU A 43 -7.43 -15.78 -24.97
CA GLU A 43 -7.55 -15.76 -26.42
C GLU A 43 -6.90 -16.99 -27.07
N THR A 44 -7.66 -17.72 -27.89
CA THR A 44 -7.23 -18.96 -28.54
C THR A 44 -7.02 -18.81 -30.04
N ALA A 45 -7.45 -17.70 -30.64
CA ALA A 45 -7.27 -17.42 -32.06
C ALA A 45 -5.82 -17.01 -32.42
N ILE A 46 -5.05 -16.51 -31.46
CA ILE A 46 -3.66 -16.10 -31.66
C ILE A 46 -2.74 -17.34 -31.50
N PRO A 47 -1.77 -17.56 -32.41
CA PRO A 47 -0.77 -18.61 -32.23
C PRO A 47 -0.07 -18.51 -30.87
N GLU A 48 0.01 -19.63 -30.17
CA GLU A 48 0.50 -19.71 -28.78
C GLU A 48 1.83 -18.97 -28.56
N LYS A 49 2.82 -19.21 -29.42
CA LYS A 49 4.12 -18.54 -29.33
C LYS A 49 4.01 -17.01 -29.42
N THR A 50 3.19 -16.49 -30.33
CA THR A 50 2.99 -15.04 -30.50
C THR A 50 2.22 -14.44 -29.32
N ARG A 51 1.25 -15.18 -28.79
CA ARG A 51 0.50 -14.81 -27.59
C ARG A 51 1.41 -14.74 -26.37
N ASP A 52 2.25 -15.74 -26.17
CA ASP A 52 3.18 -15.81 -25.04
C ASP A 52 4.25 -14.71 -25.10
N ASP A 53 4.81 -14.45 -26.28
CA ASP A 53 5.77 -13.36 -26.49
C ASP A 53 5.12 -11.99 -26.17
N ALA A 54 3.89 -11.76 -26.65
CA ALA A 54 3.14 -10.52 -26.38
C ALA A 54 2.81 -10.36 -24.88
N ILE A 55 2.34 -11.43 -24.23
CA ILE A 55 2.07 -11.45 -22.79
C ILE A 55 3.36 -11.17 -22.00
N GLY A 56 4.50 -11.77 -22.40
CA GLY A 56 5.79 -11.56 -21.77
C GLY A 56 6.21 -10.09 -21.78
N HIS A 57 6.09 -9.43 -22.95
CA HIS A 57 6.36 -8.00 -23.08
C HIS A 57 5.41 -7.14 -22.23
N LEU A 58 4.11 -7.44 -22.27
CA LEU A 58 3.11 -6.71 -21.49
C LEU A 58 3.32 -6.86 -19.98
N LYS A 59 3.69 -8.06 -19.51
CA LYS A 59 4.00 -8.31 -18.09
C LYS A 59 5.26 -7.56 -17.64
N ALA A 60 6.31 -7.53 -18.46
CA ALA A 60 7.53 -6.79 -18.15
C ALA A 60 7.27 -5.27 -18.06
N GLU A 61 6.52 -4.71 -19.02
CA GLU A 61 6.11 -3.30 -19.00
C GLU A 61 5.21 -3.01 -17.79
N HIS A 62 4.25 -3.91 -17.49
CA HIS A 62 3.36 -3.77 -16.35
C HIS A 62 4.13 -3.74 -15.02
N ALA A 63 5.11 -4.61 -14.84
CA ALA A 63 5.97 -4.62 -13.65
C ALA A 63 6.76 -3.31 -13.47
N GLN A 64 7.27 -2.73 -14.57
CA GLN A 64 7.94 -1.42 -14.53
C GLN A 64 6.96 -0.31 -14.12
N ASN A 65 5.74 -0.33 -14.67
CA ASN A 65 4.71 0.65 -14.34
C ASN A 65 4.25 0.56 -12.87
N ILE A 66 4.24 -0.63 -12.28
CA ILE A 66 4.00 -0.83 -10.84
C ILE A 66 5.12 -0.16 -10.02
N GLY A 67 6.38 -0.30 -10.42
CA GLY A 67 7.50 0.39 -9.76
C GLY A 67 7.35 1.92 -9.79
N ALA A 68 7.06 2.48 -10.96
CA ALA A 68 6.81 3.92 -11.10
C ALA A 68 5.57 4.39 -10.30
N PHE A 69 4.55 3.54 -10.17
CA PHE A 69 3.39 3.81 -9.34
C PHE A 69 3.74 3.88 -7.86
N HIS A 70 4.56 2.95 -7.36
CA HIS A 70 5.05 2.98 -5.99
C HIS A 70 5.78 4.29 -5.69
N ASP A 71 6.73 4.69 -6.55
CA ASP A 71 7.46 5.95 -6.39
C ASP A 71 6.52 7.16 -6.39
N PHE A 72 5.48 7.14 -7.23
CA PHE A 72 4.47 8.18 -7.24
C PHE A 72 3.64 8.20 -5.95
N LEU A 73 3.24 7.04 -5.44
CA LEU A 73 2.50 6.89 -4.18
C LEU A 73 3.31 7.39 -2.98
N VAL A 74 4.61 7.09 -2.95
CA VAL A 74 5.55 7.61 -1.94
C VAL A 74 5.55 9.13 -1.96
N ASN A 75 5.80 9.71 -3.14
CA ASN A 75 5.85 11.16 -3.34
C ASN A 75 4.51 11.86 -3.05
N PHE A 76 3.38 11.24 -3.37
CA PHE A 76 2.05 11.75 -3.05
C PHE A 76 1.83 11.80 -1.54
N SER A 77 2.21 10.75 -0.82
CA SER A 77 2.07 10.69 0.63
C SER A 77 2.99 11.68 1.34
N SER A 78 4.21 11.88 0.83
CA SER A 78 5.11 12.94 1.34
C SER A 78 4.56 14.35 1.10
N LEU A 79 3.85 14.59 0.00
CA LEU A 79 3.16 15.87 -0.21
C LEU A 79 2.03 16.09 0.79
N ALA A 80 1.31 15.02 1.15
CA ALA A 80 0.22 15.08 2.11
C ALA A 80 0.68 15.54 3.51
N LEU A 81 1.89 15.14 3.92
CA LEU A 81 2.53 15.58 5.18
C LEU A 81 2.67 17.09 5.31
N GLN A 82 2.83 17.78 4.19
CA GLN A 82 3.03 19.23 4.15
C GLN A 82 1.72 20.01 4.14
N GLY A 83 0.57 19.31 4.06
CA GLY A 83 -0.75 19.89 3.93
C GLY A 83 -1.70 19.53 5.05
N LEU A 84 -2.97 19.88 4.85
CA LEU A 84 -4.08 19.62 5.77
C LEU A 84 -4.81 18.31 5.49
N HIS A 85 -4.34 17.53 4.50
CA HIS A 85 -5.03 16.35 4.00
C HIS A 85 -4.66 15.10 4.79
N ARG A 86 -5.66 14.33 5.19
CA ARG A 86 -5.47 13.05 5.87
C ARG A 86 -5.32 11.94 4.84
N VAL A 87 -4.13 11.33 4.81
CA VAL A 87 -3.81 10.19 3.95
C VAL A 87 -3.39 9.01 4.80
N ASP A 88 -4.19 7.94 4.75
CA ASP A 88 -3.95 6.70 5.50
C ASP A 88 -3.94 5.51 4.53
N ILE A 89 -3.25 4.43 4.91
CA ILE A 89 -3.26 3.16 4.19
C ILE A 89 -3.79 2.09 5.14
N SER A 90 -4.75 1.30 4.65
CA SER A 90 -5.20 0.09 5.30
C SER A 90 -4.72 -1.14 4.52
N ILE A 91 -4.17 -2.12 5.21
CA ILE A 91 -3.76 -3.39 4.62
C ILE A 91 -4.45 -4.53 5.38
N GLU A 92 -5.14 -5.39 4.63
CA GLU A 92 -5.71 -6.64 5.11
C GLU A 92 -4.81 -7.79 4.64
N PHE A 93 -4.35 -8.63 5.55
CA PHE A 93 -3.38 -9.67 5.26
C PHE A 93 -3.53 -10.86 6.18
N SER A 94 -3.06 -12.02 5.74
CA SER A 94 -2.90 -13.21 6.59
C SER A 94 -1.44 -13.47 6.89
N PHE A 95 -1.20 -14.12 8.03
CA PHE A 95 0.12 -14.56 8.43
C PHE A 95 0.02 -15.82 9.29
N TRP A 96 1.04 -16.66 9.17
CA TRP A 96 1.11 -17.98 9.77
C TRP A 96 2.39 -18.06 10.62
N GLU A 97 2.58 -19.16 11.37
CA GLU A 97 3.77 -19.36 12.21
C GLU A 97 5.10 -19.36 11.42
N ASP A 98 5.05 -19.56 10.11
CA ASP A 98 6.20 -19.48 9.20
C ASP A 98 6.64 -18.03 8.87
N GLY A 99 5.91 -17.04 9.38
CA GLY A 99 6.20 -15.62 9.18
C GLY A 99 5.85 -15.09 7.79
N ILE A 100 5.23 -15.87 6.91
CA ILE A 100 4.86 -15.42 5.57
C ILE A 100 3.62 -14.53 5.65
N LEU A 101 3.80 -13.25 5.32
CA LEU A 101 2.72 -12.29 5.17
C LEU A 101 2.11 -12.37 3.77
N ARG A 102 0.78 -12.50 3.70
CA ARG A 102 0.05 -12.48 2.42
C ARG A 102 -0.99 -11.36 2.42
N CYS A 103 -0.78 -10.36 1.56
CA CYS A 103 -1.74 -9.30 1.33
C CYS A 103 -3.01 -9.85 0.65
N HIS A 104 -4.16 -9.44 1.15
CA HIS A 104 -5.48 -9.69 0.56
C HIS A 104 -6.08 -8.43 -0.04
N ARG A 105 -5.90 -7.29 0.64
CA ARG A 105 -6.44 -6.01 0.22
C ARG A 105 -5.55 -4.88 0.73
N CYS A 106 -5.34 -3.89 -0.12
CA CYS A 106 -4.67 -2.65 0.25
C CYS A 106 -5.57 -1.49 -0.14
N VAL A 107 -5.76 -0.50 0.73
CA VAL A 107 -6.69 0.61 0.54
C VAL A 107 -6.00 1.91 0.91
N ILE A 108 -6.05 2.89 0.03
CA ILE A 108 -5.69 4.27 0.36
C ILE A 108 -6.94 5.04 0.76
N HIS A 109 -6.84 5.76 1.87
CA HIS A 109 -7.86 6.67 2.39
C HIS A 109 -7.35 8.11 2.24
N VAL A 110 -8.09 8.96 1.54
CA VAL A 110 -7.78 10.39 1.36
C VAL A 110 -8.99 11.21 1.77
N ASP A 111 -8.88 11.94 2.88
CA ASP A 111 -9.97 12.74 3.48
C ASP A 111 -11.30 11.96 3.57
N GLY A 112 -11.22 10.71 4.04
CA GLY A 112 -12.36 9.81 4.18
C GLY A 112 -12.81 9.10 2.90
N ARG A 113 -12.22 9.41 1.74
CA ARG A 113 -12.46 8.68 0.48
C ARG A 113 -11.55 7.48 0.37
N SER A 114 -12.12 6.30 0.15
CA SER A 114 -11.37 5.04 0.05
C SER A 114 -11.24 4.57 -1.39
N ARG A 115 -10.05 4.09 -1.76
CA ARG A 115 -9.76 3.43 -3.04
C ARG A 115 -8.86 2.24 -2.83
N ASP A 116 -9.19 1.13 -3.47
CA ASP A 116 -8.39 -0.10 -3.41
C ASP A 116 -7.11 0.12 -4.23
N LEU A 117 -5.95 -0.08 -3.60
CA LEU A 117 -4.67 -0.17 -4.26
C LEU A 117 -4.47 -1.59 -4.80
N LEU A 118 -3.48 -1.75 -5.68
CA LEU A 118 -3.04 -3.05 -6.16
C LEU A 118 -2.61 -3.94 -4.98
N VAL A 119 -2.93 -5.23 -5.04
CA VAL A 119 -2.56 -6.19 -3.98
C VAL A 119 -1.04 -6.34 -3.91
N GLU A 120 -0.36 -6.25 -5.05
CA GLU A 120 1.09 -6.24 -5.18
C GLU A 120 1.73 -5.07 -4.45
N GLU A 121 1.07 -3.90 -4.48
CA GLU A 121 1.50 -2.74 -3.71
C GLU A 121 1.33 -2.98 -2.21
N GLY A 122 0.20 -3.55 -1.80
CA GLY A 122 0.00 -3.97 -0.42
C GLY A 122 1.06 -4.98 0.03
N GLN A 123 1.38 -5.98 -0.79
CA GLN A 123 2.41 -6.97 -0.50
C GLN A 123 3.81 -6.32 -0.38
N ARG A 124 4.11 -5.33 -1.21
CA ARG A 124 5.34 -4.53 -1.11
C ARG A 124 5.41 -3.79 0.21
N LEU A 125 4.34 -3.10 0.61
CA LEU A 125 4.29 -2.37 1.89
C LEU A 125 4.38 -3.32 3.09
N LEU A 126 3.75 -4.50 3.02
CA LEU A 126 3.90 -5.53 4.06
C LEU A 126 5.33 -6.07 4.16
N SER A 127 6.06 -6.15 3.06
CA SER A 127 7.45 -6.63 3.07
C SER A 127 8.41 -5.70 3.83
N LEU A 128 8.00 -4.45 4.06
CA LEU A 128 8.72 -3.49 4.89
C LEU A 128 8.44 -3.68 6.39
N LEU A 129 7.40 -4.45 6.74
CA LEU A 129 7.17 -4.83 8.13
C LEU A 129 8.31 -5.76 8.57
N PRO A 130 8.88 -5.54 9.77
CA PRO A 130 9.99 -6.35 10.22
C PRO A 130 9.59 -7.82 10.32
N ARG A 131 10.50 -8.70 9.87
CA ARG A 131 10.35 -10.17 9.93
C ARG A 131 10.19 -10.74 11.35
N THR A 132 10.12 -9.90 12.37
CA THR A 132 9.87 -10.23 13.77
C THR A 132 8.56 -10.99 14.04
N ILE A 133 7.74 -11.24 13.02
CA ILE A 133 6.57 -12.12 13.04
C ILE A 133 6.98 -13.61 12.99
N GLU A 134 8.28 -13.93 13.02
CA GLU A 134 8.79 -15.29 13.20
C GLU A 134 8.77 -15.69 14.70
N GLY A 135 8.03 -16.75 15.07
CA GLY A 135 8.01 -17.30 16.43
C GLY A 135 6.69 -17.94 16.87
N LEU A 136 6.63 -18.42 18.12
CA LEU A 136 5.45 -19.07 18.72
C LEU A 136 4.24 -18.14 18.91
N HIS A 137 4.43 -16.83 18.84
CA HIS A 137 3.39 -15.80 19.08
C HIS A 137 3.49 -14.66 18.05
N PRO A 138 3.27 -14.96 16.75
CA PRO A 138 3.41 -13.97 15.68
C PRO A 138 2.46 -12.77 15.86
N GLU A 139 1.31 -12.97 16.49
CA GLU A 139 0.35 -11.92 16.84
C GLU A 139 0.92 -10.90 17.84
N GLN A 140 1.71 -11.35 18.82
CA GLN A 140 2.30 -10.45 19.83
C GLN A 140 3.38 -9.58 19.20
N SER A 141 4.15 -10.13 18.27
CA SER A 141 5.13 -9.38 17.50
C SER A 141 4.48 -8.28 16.66
N LEU A 142 3.36 -8.59 16.00
CA LEU A 142 2.59 -7.59 15.25
C LEU A 142 2.02 -6.50 16.15
N ILE A 143 1.50 -6.86 17.33
CA ILE A 143 1.00 -5.88 18.33
C ILE A 143 2.12 -4.94 18.75
N ARG A 144 3.28 -5.47 19.17
CA ARG A 144 4.42 -4.63 19.61
C ARG A 144 4.93 -3.72 18.51
N PHE A 145 4.97 -4.23 17.28
CA PHE A 145 5.35 -3.42 16.13
C PHE A 145 4.37 -2.25 15.93
N TYR A 146 3.06 -2.55 15.93
CA TYR A 146 2.02 -1.53 15.82
C TYR A 146 2.09 -0.50 16.97
N GLU A 147 2.25 -0.95 18.22
CA GLU A 147 2.40 -0.07 19.38
C GLU A 147 3.61 0.87 19.23
N GLY A 148 4.74 0.36 18.71
CA GLY A 148 5.92 1.17 18.43
C GLY A 148 5.65 2.25 17.37
N LEU A 149 4.93 1.91 16.30
CA LEU A 149 4.54 2.87 15.27
C LEU A 149 3.55 3.91 15.79
N GLU A 150 2.57 3.47 16.57
CA GLU A 150 1.57 4.34 17.19
C GLU A 150 2.22 5.34 18.15
N GLN A 151 3.15 4.89 19.00
CA GLN A 151 3.90 5.76 19.91
C GLN A 151 4.77 6.78 19.16
N ASN A 152 5.41 6.37 18.07
CA ASN A 152 6.18 7.29 17.22
C ASN A 152 5.27 8.33 16.56
N PHE A 153 4.12 7.90 16.07
CA PHE A 153 3.14 8.80 15.46
C PHE A 153 2.55 9.78 16.48
N ASP A 154 2.18 9.34 17.69
CA ASP A 154 1.64 10.18 18.75
C ASP A 154 2.61 11.31 19.13
N ARG A 155 3.89 10.96 19.32
CA ARG A 155 4.96 11.93 19.60
C ARG A 155 5.11 13.00 18.52
N ASN A 156 4.97 12.60 17.26
CA ASN A 156 5.20 13.48 16.11
C ASN A 156 3.96 14.28 15.69
N SER A 157 2.76 13.75 15.92
CA SER A 157 1.50 14.25 15.34
C SER A 157 0.49 14.78 16.36
N ARG A 158 0.86 14.85 17.65
CA ARG A 158 0.05 15.44 18.73
C ARG A 158 -1.38 14.85 18.87
N GLY A 159 -1.53 13.53 18.76
CA GLY A 159 -2.74 12.84 19.25
C GLY A 159 -3.88 12.55 18.25
N GLU A 160 -3.63 12.47 16.93
CA GLU A 160 -4.62 11.95 15.95
C GLU A 160 -4.66 10.41 15.90
N LEU A 161 -4.80 9.75 17.05
CA LEU A 161 -4.80 8.28 17.15
C LEU A 161 -6.05 7.63 16.52
N ASP A 162 -7.10 8.40 16.22
CA ASP A 162 -8.28 7.94 15.48
C ASP A 162 -7.96 7.40 14.06
N ARG A 163 -6.73 7.67 13.59
CA ARG A 163 -6.22 7.27 12.27
C ARG A 163 -5.53 5.91 12.29
N CYS A 164 -5.16 5.41 13.46
CA CYS A 164 -4.46 4.15 13.64
C CYS A 164 -5.44 3.07 14.10
N SER A 165 -5.38 1.89 13.50
CA SER A 165 -6.12 0.73 14.01
C SER A 165 -5.41 -0.57 13.69
N LEU A 166 -5.40 -1.50 14.64
CA LEU A 166 -4.99 -2.87 14.44
C LEU A 166 -6.13 -3.81 14.85
N GLU A 167 -6.49 -4.69 13.94
CA GLU A 167 -7.37 -5.82 14.20
C GLU A 167 -6.62 -7.11 13.88
N ILE A 168 -6.62 -8.05 14.82
CA ILE A 168 -6.06 -9.39 14.64
C ILE A 168 -7.15 -10.41 14.95
N ARG A 169 -7.40 -11.31 14.01
CA ARG A 169 -8.32 -12.44 14.15
C ARG A 169 -7.52 -13.73 14.06
N LYS A 170 -7.72 -14.62 15.03
CA LYS A 170 -7.15 -15.97 15.00
C LYS A 170 -8.14 -16.92 14.33
N GLU A 171 -7.68 -17.62 13.30
CA GLU A 171 -8.47 -18.62 12.60
C GLU A 171 -8.29 -19.99 13.27
N ILE A 172 -9.38 -20.60 13.72
CA ILE A 172 -9.37 -21.87 14.46
C ILE A 172 -9.30 -23.06 13.50
N TYR A 173 -9.70 -22.89 12.23
CA TYR A 173 -9.69 -23.92 11.19
C TYR A 173 -9.34 -23.26 9.84
N PRO A 174 -8.44 -23.83 9.01
CA PRO A 174 -7.81 -25.16 9.10
C PRO A 174 -6.59 -25.29 10.03
N GLY A 175 -6.24 -24.25 10.79
CA GLY A 175 -5.21 -24.29 11.84
C GLY A 175 -4.20 -23.13 11.75
N SER A 176 -3.82 -22.59 12.92
CA SER A 176 -2.73 -21.61 13.21
C SER A 176 -2.53 -20.40 12.27
N GLY A 177 -3.54 -20.04 11.48
CA GLY A 177 -3.56 -18.82 10.69
C GLY A 177 -4.09 -17.62 11.48
N PHE A 178 -3.58 -16.45 11.16
CA PHE A 178 -4.13 -15.18 11.61
C PHE A 178 -4.53 -14.35 10.39
N SER A 179 -5.64 -13.63 10.50
CA SER A 179 -6.01 -12.56 9.59
C SER A 179 -5.96 -11.23 10.33
N SER A 180 -5.28 -10.26 9.74
CA SER A 180 -5.07 -8.94 10.31
C SER A 180 -5.53 -7.85 9.37
N LYS A 181 -5.95 -6.75 9.98
CA LYS A 181 -6.17 -5.47 9.31
C LYS A 181 -5.41 -4.41 10.08
N ILE A 182 -4.47 -3.76 9.40
CA ILE A 182 -3.72 -2.63 9.94
C ILE A 182 -4.10 -1.39 9.16
N ARG A 183 -4.40 -0.29 9.86
CA ARG A 183 -4.56 1.04 9.29
C ARG A 183 -3.59 1.97 9.97
N LEU A 184 -2.80 2.67 9.18
CA LEU A 184 -1.83 3.65 9.65
C LEU A 184 -1.78 4.83 8.67
N PRO A 185 -1.35 6.02 9.13
CA PRO A 185 -0.98 7.13 8.25
C PRO A 185 0.01 6.66 7.18
N ALA A 186 -0.20 7.05 5.92
CA ALA A 186 0.57 6.53 4.79
C ALA A 186 2.09 6.72 4.96
N GLN A 187 2.50 7.82 5.59
CA GLN A 187 3.89 8.13 5.92
C GLN A 187 4.62 7.00 6.68
N VAL A 188 3.91 6.27 7.54
CA VAL A 188 4.50 5.24 8.40
C VAL A 188 5.04 4.06 7.57
N PHE A 189 4.35 3.71 6.50
CA PHE A 189 4.81 2.68 5.58
C PHE A 189 5.97 3.14 4.69
N LEU A 190 6.12 4.46 4.50
CA LEU A 190 6.97 5.04 3.48
C LEU A 190 8.29 5.62 4.04
N GLU A 191 8.35 5.93 5.34
CA GLU A 191 9.60 6.28 6.04
C GLU A 191 10.64 5.14 6.01
N HIS A 192 10.19 3.90 5.81
CA HIS A 192 11.04 2.70 5.74
C HIS A 192 11.44 2.31 4.31
N SER A 193 11.05 3.10 3.30
CA SER A 193 11.29 2.81 1.87
C SER A 193 12.54 3.50 1.30
N GLY A 194 13.37 4.12 2.14
CA GLY A 194 14.57 4.89 1.77
C GLY A 194 15.88 4.21 2.12
#